data_AF-A0A7S1DL72-F1
#
_entry.id   AF-A0A7S1DL72-F1
#
_cell.length_a   1.000
_cell.length_b   1.000
_cell.length_c   1.000
_cell.angle_alpha   90.00
_cell.angle_beta   90.00
_cell.angle_gamma   90.00
#
_symmetry.space_group_name_H-M   'P 1'
#
loop_
_entity.id
_entity.type
_entity.pdbx_description
1 polymer ?
#
loop_
_entity_poly.entity_id
_entity_poly.type
_entity_poly.pdbx_seq_one_letter_code
_entity_poly.pdbx_strand_id
1 'polypeptide(L)'
;DPLPYPAPHDAAKEGDIVRLDNEYLTLTFSSSTGLLTSVFNKEHGVSIAAKQQLLYYEAAQNKDEQRAGAYIMRTNNTDGSGSGAKCVSSTCEAELTVLRGVLCDEV
;
A
#
# COMPACT_ATOMS: atom_id res chain seq x y z
N ASP A 1 39.98 -15.69 -9.51
CA ASP A 1 38.89 -14.96 -10.17
C ASP A 1 37.57 -15.24 -9.49
N PRO A 2 36.88 -14.23 -8.93
CA PRO A 2 35.50 -14.40 -8.49
C PRO A 2 34.59 -14.44 -9.72
N LEU A 3 33.62 -15.36 -9.72
CA LEU A 3 32.68 -15.56 -10.82
C LEU A 3 31.83 -14.28 -11.04
N PRO A 4 31.50 -13.95 -12.31
CA PRO A 4 30.67 -12.79 -12.60
C PRO A 4 29.28 -12.95 -11.97
N TYR A 5 28.82 -11.92 -11.26
CA TYR A 5 27.43 -11.80 -10.84
C TYR A 5 26.51 -12.02 -12.06
N PRO A 6 25.42 -12.79 -11.94
CA PRO A 6 24.47 -12.90 -13.04
C PRO A 6 23.88 -11.52 -13.32
N ALA A 7 23.91 -11.13 -14.61
CA ALA A 7 23.24 -9.94 -15.11
C ALA A 7 21.76 -9.96 -14.68
N PRO A 8 21.14 -8.78 -14.46
CA PRO A 8 19.73 -8.72 -14.09
C PRO A 8 18.94 -9.48 -15.14
N HIS A 9 18.27 -10.55 -14.71
CA HIS A 9 17.31 -11.25 -15.54
C HIS A 9 16.31 -10.21 -16.03
N ASP A 10 16.30 -10.01 -17.34
CA ASP A 10 15.27 -9.26 -18.04
C ASP A 10 13.89 -9.77 -17.59
N ALA A 11 13.31 -9.07 -16.62
CA ALA A 11 11.96 -9.30 -16.15
C ALA A 11 11.03 -8.96 -17.31
N ALA A 12 10.29 -9.97 -17.76
CA ALA A 12 9.36 -9.87 -18.87
C ALA A 12 8.46 -8.63 -18.76
N LYS A 13 8.16 -8.02 -19.92
CA LYS A 13 7.14 -6.98 -20.05
C LYS A 13 5.76 -7.59 -19.72
N GLU A 14 5.34 -7.45 -18.47
CA GLU A 14 4.01 -7.77 -17.96
C GLU A 14 3.36 -6.47 -17.48
N GLY A 15 2.25 -6.08 -18.10
CA GLY A 15 1.62 -4.77 -17.87
C GLY A 15 1.15 -4.60 -16.43
N ASP A 16 1.65 -3.53 -15.80
CA ASP A 16 1.12 -2.86 -14.60
C ASP A 16 1.23 -3.52 -13.22
N ILE A 17 2.23 -4.37 -12.96
CA ILE A 17 2.52 -4.84 -11.59
C ILE A 17 3.99 -4.75 -11.21
N VAL A 18 4.26 -4.39 -9.96
CA VAL A 18 5.58 -4.44 -9.33
C VAL A 18 5.59 -5.53 -8.28
N ARG A 19 6.62 -6.39 -8.29
CA ARG A 19 6.80 -7.46 -7.31
C ARG A 19 8.08 -7.21 -6.50
N LEU A 20 7.95 -7.37 -5.19
CA LEU A 20 9.06 -7.42 -4.24
C LEU A 20 9.13 -8.82 -3.67
N ASP A 21 10.32 -9.38 -3.62
CA ASP A 21 10.53 -10.79 -3.31
C ASP A 21 11.64 -10.96 -2.27
N ASN A 22 11.38 -11.79 -1.26
CA ASN A 22 12.43 -12.34 -0.39
C ASN A 22 12.30 -13.86 -0.27
N GLU A 23 13.02 -14.48 0.66
CA GLU A 23 13.00 -15.94 0.87
C GLU A 23 11.61 -16.49 1.19
N TYR A 24 10.78 -15.73 1.91
CA TYR A 24 9.52 -16.21 2.49
C TYR A 24 8.28 -15.64 1.82
N LEU A 25 8.38 -14.43 1.26
CA LEU A 25 7.24 -13.63 0.81
C LEU A 25 7.46 -13.08 -0.60
N THR A 26 6.35 -12.92 -1.32
CA THR A 26 6.22 -12.04 -2.48
C THR A 26 5.14 -11.01 -2.17
N LEU A 27 5.46 -9.73 -2.34
CA LEU A 27 4.51 -8.63 -2.29
C LEU A 27 4.24 -8.15 -3.71
N THR A 28 2.96 -7.97 -4.06
CA THR A 28 2.58 -7.41 -5.37
C THR A 28 1.93 -6.05 -5.18
N PHE A 29 2.40 -5.08 -5.95
CA PHE A 29 1.90 -3.73 -6.03
C PHE A 29 1.32 -3.47 -7.42
N SER A 30 0.27 -2.68 -7.49
CA SER A 30 -0.29 -2.17 -8.74
C SER A 30 0.58 -1.00 -9.22
N SER A 31 1.05 -1.05 -10.48
CA SER A 31 1.82 0.08 -11.04
C SER A 31 0.94 1.27 -11.38
N SER A 32 -0.37 1.04 -11.58
CA SER A 32 -1.33 2.11 -11.85
C SER A 32 -1.75 2.87 -10.58
N THR A 33 -1.93 2.17 -9.46
CA THR A 33 -2.35 2.81 -8.20
C THR A 33 -1.22 3.01 -7.20
N GLY A 34 -0.07 2.35 -7.38
CA GLY A 34 1.05 2.33 -6.45
C GLY A 34 0.78 1.60 -5.13
N LEU A 35 -0.35 0.91 -5.00
CA LEU A 35 -0.78 0.27 -3.75
C LEU A 35 -0.56 -1.24 -3.76
N LEU A 36 -0.40 -1.82 -2.57
CA LEU A 36 -0.32 -3.27 -2.37
C LEU A 36 -1.64 -3.94 -2.79
N THR A 37 -1.54 -5.02 -3.55
CA THR A 37 -2.67 -5.82 -4.05
C THR A 37 -2.66 -7.26 -3.55
N SER A 38 -1.48 -7.82 -3.24
CA SER A 38 -1.39 -9.18 -2.70
C SER A 38 -0.13 -9.44 -1.89
N VAL A 39 -0.23 -10.42 -1.00
CA VAL A 39 0.86 -11.01 -0.24
C VAL A 39 0.82 -12.52 -0.46
N PHE A 40 1.94 -13.09 -0.89
CA PHE A 40 2.09 -14.52 -1.10
C PHE A 40 3.17 -15.07 -0.17
N ASN A 41 2.82 -16.06 0.64
CA ASN A 41 3.76 -16.83 1.44
C ASN A 41 4.25 -18.04 0.64
N LYS A 42 5.56 -18.08 0.39
CA LYS A 42 6.23 -19.08 -0.45
C LYS A 42 6.34 -20.44 0.24
N GLU A 43 6.47 -20.45 1.56
CA GLU A 43 6.63 -21.67 2.37
C GLU A 43 5.35 -22.51 2.39
N HIS A 44 4.20 -21.85 2.57
CA HIS A 44 2.91 -22.52 2.66
C HIS A 44 2.09 -22.46 1.36
N GLY A 45 2.57 -21.74 0.35
CA GLY A 45 1.86 -21.51 -0.91
C GLY A 45 0.55 -20.72 -0.73
N VAL A 46 0.43 -19.93 0.33
CA VAL A 46 -0.80 -19.19 0.66
C VAL A 46 -0.73 -17.80 0.03
N SER A 47 -1.73 -17.47 -0.78
CA SER A 47 -1.91 -16.14 -1.36
C SER A 47 -3.08 -15.43 -0.73
N ILE A 48 -2.86 -14.18 -0.30
CA ILE A 48 -3.88 -13.31 0.27
C ILE A 48 -4.01 -12.09 -0.63
N ALA A 49 -5.22 -11.85 -1.13
CA ALA A 49 -5.57 -10.57 -1.72
C ALA A 49 -5.61 -9.52 -0.60
N ALA A 50 -4.73 -8.54 -0.66
CA ALA A 50 -4.60 -7.50 0.35
C ALA A 50 -4.85 -6.15 -0.30
N LYS A 51 -5.75 -5.35 0.27
CA LYS A 51 -6.00 -3.99 -0.19
C LYS A 51 -5.55 -3.01 0.88
N GLN A 52 -4.57 -2.19 0.55
CA GLN A 52 -4.09 -1.12 1.41
C GLN A 52 -4.48 0.24 0.81
N GLN A 53 -4.94 1.17 1.65
CA GLN A 53 -5.33 2.52 1.23
C GLN A 53 -4.95 3.53 2.33
N LEU A 54 -4.57 4.74 1.92
CA LEU A 54 -4.36 5.86 2.85
C LEU A 54 -5.58 6.77 2.84
N LEU A 55 -6.22 6.88 4.00
CA LEU A 55 -7.45 7.63 4.19
C LEU A 55 -7.31 8.60 5.37
N TYR A 56 -8.09 9.68 5.35
CA TYR A 56 -8.25 10.58 6.48
C TYR A 56 -9.73 10.85 6.75
N TYR A 57 -10.02 11.21 8.00
CA TYR A 57 -11.34 11.70 8.40
C TYR A 57 -11.28 13.19 8.66
N GLU A 58 -12.23 13.92 8.11
CA GLU A 58 -12.41 15.32 8.46
C GLU A 58 -13.00 15.43 9.87
N ALA A 59 -12.41 16.30 10.68
CA ALA A 59 -12.86 16.56 12.04
C ALA A 59 -14.22 17.28 12.04
N ALA A 60 -15.13 16.87 12.94
CA ALA A 60 -16.39 17.57 13.17
C ALA A 60 -16.14 19.00 13.69
N GLN A 61 -16.69 20.00 12.98
CA GLN A 61 -16.54 21.41 13.34
C GLN A 61 -17.83 22.03 13.93
N ASN A 62 -19.00 21.72 13.35
CA ASN A 62 -20.18 22.60 13.48
C ASN A 62 -21.54 21.90 13.66
N LYS A 63 -21.62 20.56 13.67
CA LYS A 63 -22.94 19.87 13.61
C LYS A 63 -23.62 19.68 14.98
N ASP A 64 -22.86 19.56 16.06
CA ASP A 64 -23.32 19.60 17.45
C ASP A 64 -22.14 20.09 18.30
N GLU A 65 -22.37 20.69 19.47
CA GLU A 65 -21.35 21.35 20.32
C GLU A 65 -20.06 20.54 20.53
N GLN A 66 -20.12 19.20 20.45
CA GLN A 66 -18.97 18.33 20.57
C GLN A 66 -18.03 18.37 19.34
N ARG A 67 -16.83 18.93 19.49
CA ARG A 67 -15.79 18.93 18.44
C ARG A 67 -14.82 17.75 18.56
N ALA A 68 -14.07 17.48 17.49
CA ALA A 68 -12.89 16.62 17.58
C ALA A 68 -11.74 17.33 18.29
N GLY A 69 -10.87 16.59 18.96
CA GLY A 69 -9.72 17.13 19.65
C GLY A 69 -8.78 16.04 20.17
N ALA A 70 -7.84 16.40 21.04
CA ALA A 70 -6.80 15.50 21.55
C ALA A 70 -7.35 14.21 22.20
N TYR A 71 -8.54 14.30 22.82
CA TYR A 71 -9.15 13.18 23.52
C TYR A 71 -10.33 12.55 22.77
N ILE A 72 -10.99 13.32 21.91
CA ILE A 72 -12.23 12.90 21.25
C ILE A 72 -11.99 12.83 19.75
N MET A 73 -12.02 11.62 19.21
CA MET A 73 -12.09 11.39 17.77
C MET A 73 -13.55 11.52 17.33
N ARG A 74 -13.88 12.59 16.61
CA ARG A 74 -15.22 12.79 16.02
C ARG A 74 -15.08 13.21 14.55
N THR A 75 -15.59 12.37 13.65
CA THR A 75 -15.60 12.66 12.22
C THR A 75 -16.75 13.61 11.87
N ASN A 76 -16.65 14.35 10.77
CA ASN A 76 -17.67 15.31 10.31
C ASN A 76 -18.91 14.64 9.68
N ASN A 77 -18.86 13.33 9.51
CA ASN A 77 -19.97 12.49 9.10
C ASN A 77 -20.55 11.76 10.33
N THR A 78 -21.86 11.60 10.35
CA THR A 78 -22.60 10.95 11.43
C THR A 78 -22.97 9.50 11.09
N ASP A 79 -22.68 9.03 9.88
CA ASP A 79 -22.86 7.62 9.55
C ASP A 79 -21.74 6.77 10.17
N GLY A 80 -22.12 5.74 10.93
CA GLY A 80 -21.18 4.78 11.51
C GLY A 80 -20.54 3.85 10.48
N SER A 81 -20.79 4.06 9.20
CA SER A 81 -20.37 3.20 8.08
C SER A 81 -18.96 3.47 7.59
N GLY A 82 -18.27 4.50 8.10
CA GLY A 82 -16.91 4.85 7.67
C GLY A 82 -16.84 5.50 6.29
N SER A 83 -17.99 5.74 5.64
CA SER A 83 -18.12 6.41 4.34
C SER A 83 -17.70 7.88 4.35
N GLY A 84 -17.45 8.46 5.53
CA GLY A 84 -16.83 9.77 5.68
C GLY A 84 -15.30 9.80 5.47
N ALA A 85 -14.65 8.65 5.30
CA ALA A 85 -13.21 8.59 5.04
C ALA A 85 -12.90 9.10 3.61
N LYS A 86 -11.96 10.01 3.50
CA LYS A 86 -11.50 10.58 2.23
C LYS A 86 -10.10 10.09 1.91
N CYS A 87 -9.80 9.92 0.63
CA CYS A 87 -8.46 9.58 0.18
C CYS A 87 -7.48 10.72 0.46
N VAL A 88 -6.27 10.37 0.89
CA VAL A 88 -5.20 11.35 1.13
C VAL A 88 -4.77 12.02 -0.18
N SER A 89 -4.83 11.31 -1.30
CA SER A 89 -4.65 11.85 -2.65
C SER A 89 -5.98 12.01 -3.38
N SER A 90 -6.01 12.91 -4.37
CA SER A 90 -7.21 13.17 -5.18
C SER A 90 -7.68 11.97 -6.01
N THR A 91 -6.80 11.01 -6.29
CA THR A 91 -7.09 9.79 -7.08
C THR A 91 -7.16 8.53 -6.23
N CYS A 92 -6.91 8.60 -4.91
CA CYS A 92 -6.76 7.44 -4.04
C CYS A 92 -5.58 6.51 -4.39
N GLU A 93 -4.59 7.05 -5.10
CA GLU A 93 -3.37 6.35 -5.54
C GLU A 93 -2.15 6.90 -4.80
N ALA A 94 -1.05 6.16 -4.87
CA ALA A 94 0.26 6.54 -4.38
C ALA A 94 1.27 6.54 -5.53
N GLU A 95 2.21 7.48 -5.51
CA GLU A 95 3.36 7.44 -6.42
C GLU A 95 4.32 6.34 -5.97
N LEU A 96 4.65 5.42 -6.87
CA LEU A 96 5.46 4.26 -6.57
C LEU A 96 6.93 4.52 -6.92
N THR A 97 7.82 4.44 -5.93
CA THR A 97 9.27 4.40 -6.16
C THR A 97 9.79 3.06 -5.68
N VAL A 98 10.51 2.34 -6.54
CA VAL A 98 11.05 1.02 -6.21
C VAL A 98 12.56 1.12 -6.08
N LEU A 99 13.09 0.72 -4.92
CA LEU A 99 14.53 0.63 -4.69
C LEU A 99 14.88 -0.84 -4.46
N ARG A 100 15.87 -1.34 -5.21
CA ARG A 100 16.32 -2.73 -5.12
C ARG A 100 17.76 -2.80 -4.65
N GLY A 101 18.00 -3.60 -3.64
CA GLY A 101 19.28 -3.71 -2.96
C GLY A 101 19.69 -5.15 -2.75
N VAL A 102 20.99 -5.36 -2.44
CA VAL A 102 21.53 -6.70 -2.18
C VAL A 102 20.94 -7.32 -0.91
N LEU A 103 20.48 -6.49 0.03
CA LEU A 103 19.93 -6.92 1.32
C LEU A 103 18.43 -6.69 1.46
N CYS A 104 17.87 -5.76 0.69
CA CYS A 104 16.46 -5.40 0.80
C CYS A 104 15.94 -4.79 -0.51
N ASP A 105 14.67 -5.07 -0.79
CA ASP A 105 13.87 -4.30 -1.72
C ASP A 105 12.85 -3.48 -0.94
N GLU A 106 12.62 -2.23 -1.36
CA GLU A 106 11.68 -1.31 -0.72
C GLU A 106 10.83 -0.57 -1.75
N VAL A 107 9.61 -0.25 -1.30
CA VAL A 107 8.57 0.51 -2.00
C VAL A 107 8.05 1.57 -1.04
#